data_AF-A0A397FF78-F1
#
_entry.id   AF-A0A397FF78-F1
#
_cell.length_a   1.000
_cell.length_b   1.000
_cell.length_c   1.000
_cell.angle_alpha   90.00
_cell.angle_beta   90.00
_cell.angle_gamma   90.00
#
_symmetry.space_group_name_H-M   'P 1'
#
loop_
_entity.id
_entity.type
_entity.pdbx_description
1 polymer ?
#
loop_
_entity_poly.entity_id
_entity_poly.type
_entity_poly.pdbx_seq_one_letter_code
_entity_poly.pdbx_strand_id
1 'polypeptide(L)'
;MQVELGHARQCSSGLQAFANVASAIQAGFYDVGIAAGVECMSLTDMGGTAPDVCWEQVHANKAARNCTVPMGITSENVAEKYGITRTQQDTFAAASHAKAHAAQEHGWFSPEITPVTTTRTTADGVDQQVTVTADEGVRPGTTVDGLAKLKASFKPSGTTTAGISSKQARPAVAIPAALKKAGLTIDQIDVFELNEAFASQIPSHKINPTGGAIALGHPLGCTGARQIATLLHGLHRTNQTYGVVSMCIGTGMGAAAVFKRD
;
A
#
# COMPACT_ATOMS: atom_id res chain seq x y z
N MET A 1 4.39 18.93 -23.38
CA MET A 1 4.24 17.73 -22.55
C MET A 1 5.54 16.95 -22.59
N GLN A 2 6.36 17.04 -21.54
CA GLN A 2 7.45 16.08 -21.34
C GLN A 2 6.85 14.81 -20.74
N VAL A 3 7.39 13.64 -21.10
CA VAL A 3 7.01 12.35 -20.53
C VAL A 3 8.22 11.81 -19.79
N GLU A 4 8.20 11.85 -18.47
CA GLU A 4 9.18 11.13 -17.66
C GLU A 4 8.94 9.62 -17.80
N LEU A 5 10.02 8.87 -18.00
CA LEU A 5 9.98 7.42 -18.16
C LEU A 5 9.56 6.72 -16.84
N GLY A 6 9.05 5.49 -16.95
CA GLY A 6 8.49 4.75 -15.82
C GLY A 6 9.49 4.55 -14.66
N HIS A 7 9.15 5.09 -13.49
CA HIS A 7 10.02 5.06 -12.30
C HIS A 7 9.73 3.85 -11.40
N ALA A 8 10.63 2.88 -11.36
CA ALA A 8 10.50 1.70 -10.51
C ALA A 8 11.10 1.91 -9.11
N ARG A 9 10.24 2.10 -8.09
CA ARG A 9 10.62 2.09 -6.67
C ARG A 9 9.76 1.12 -5.85
N GLN A 10 9.57 -0.09 -6.38
CA GLN A 10 8.82 -1.19 -5.75
C GLN A 10 7.42 -0.73 -5.31
N CYS A 11 6.95 -1.11 -4.12
CA CYS A 11 5.68 -0.67 -3.52
C CYS A 11 5.45 0.86 -3.44
N SER A 12 6.46 1.69 -3.77
CA SER A 12 6.38 3.15 -3.74
C SER A 12 6.47 3.86 -5.08
N SER A 13 6.49 3.14 -6.22
CA SER A 13 6.62 3.76 -7.55
C SER A 13 5.61 4.91 -7.78
N GLY A 14 4.32 4.70 -7.50
CA GLY A 14 3.30 5.75 -7.63
C GLY A 14 3.52 6.95 -6.71
N LEU A 15 3.93 6.75 -5.45
CA LEU A 15 4.27 7.86 -4.53
C LEU A 15 5.54 8.59 -4.98
N GLN A 16 6.50 7.86 -5.55
CA GLN A 16 7.73 8.42 -6.09
C GLN A 16 7.46 9.26 -7.35
N ALA A 17 6.50 8.88 -8.20
CA ALA A 17 6.07 9.69 -9.34
C ALA A 17 5.53 11.05 -8.91
N PHE A 18 4.70 11.11 -7.85
CA PHE A 18 4.24 12.38 -7.27
C PHE A 18 5.39 13.21 -6.70
N ALA A 19 6.33 12.58 -6.00
CA ALA A 19 7.51 13.27 -5.48
C ALA A 19 8.42 13.83 -6.59
N ASN A 20 8.57 13.12 -7.71
CA ASN A 20 9.34 13.56 -8.87
C ASN A 20 8.69 14.78 -9.54
N VAL A 21 7.40 14.66 -9.91
CA VAL A 21 6.64 15.75 -10.55
C VAL A 21 6.62 17.00 -9.69
N ALA A 22 6.38 16.88 -8.37
CA ALA A 22 6.45 18.01 -7.45
C ALA A 22 7.86 18.63 -7.38
N SER A 23 8.92 17.81 -7.42
CA SER A 23 10.31 18.30 -7.41
C SER A 23 10.69 19.00 -8.72
N ALA A 24 10.20 18.53 -9.87
CA ALA A 24 10.45 19.13 -11.17
C ALA A 24 9.72 20.47 -11.35
N ILE A 25 8.49 20.58 -10.83
CA ILE A 25 7.77 21.86 -10.73
C ILE A 25 8.53 22.83 -9.81
N GLN A 26 8.97 22.38 -8.62
CA GLN A 26 9.79 23.20 -7.71
C GLN A 26 11.15 23.61 -8.30
N ALA A 27 11.70 22.82 -9.22
CA ALA A 27 12.93 23.12 -9.95
C ALA A 27 12.73 24.04 -11.17
N GLY A 28 11.48 24.38 -11.53
CA GLY A 28 11.16 25.20 -12.70
C GLY A 28 11.34 24.49 -14.04
N PHE A 29 11.28 23.16 -14.08
CA PHE A 29 11.38 22.40 -15.35
C PHE A 29 10.08 22.41 -16.16
N TYR A 30 8.92 22.49 -15.48
CA TYR A 30 7.59 22.64 -16.07
C TYR A 30 6.58 23.08 -15.00
N ASP A 31 5.56 23.86 -15.37
CA ASP A 31 4.55 24.37 -14.42
C ASP A 31 3.49 23.32 -14.03
N VAL A 32 3.26 22.35 -14.91
CA VAL A 32 2.22 21.31 -14.77
C VAL A 32 2.76 19.96 -15.23
N GLY A 33 2.55 18.93 -14.41
CA GLY A 33 2.85 17.53 -14.74
C GLY A 33 1.80 16.58 -14.17
N ILE A 34 1.69 15.39 -14.75
CA ILE A 34 0.80 14.33 -14.27
C ILE A 34 1.64 13.24 -13.61
N ALA A 35 1.38 12.97 -12.34
CA ALA A 35 1.92 11.83 -11.64
C ALA A 35 0.88 10.70 -11.60
N ALA A 36 1.31 9.47 -11.89
CA ALA A 36 0.45 8.30 -11.95
C ALA A 36 1.22 7.05 -11.48
N GLY A 37 0.47 5.99 -11.18
CA GLY A 37 1.00 4.65 -10.94
C GLY A 37 0.03 3.61 -11.48
N VAL A 38 0.57 2.53 -12.04
CA VAL A 38 -0.20 1.41 -12.61
C VAL A 38 0.45 0.09 -12.19
N GLU A 39 -0.34 -0.97 -12.09
CA GLU A 39 0.14 -2.35 -11.94
C GLU A 39 -0.91 -3.30 -12.49
N CYS A 40 -0.50 -4.42 -13.10
CA CYS A 40 -1.44 -5.47 -13.53
C CYS A 40 -0.93 -6.86 -13.13
N MET A 41 -1.02 -7.14 -11.83
CA MET A 41 -0.47 -8.37 -11.21
C MET A 41 -1.10 -9.69 -11.73
N SER A 42 -2.21 -9.61 -12.47
CA SER A 42 -2.80 -10.75 -13.17
C SER A 42 -2.09 -11.09 -14.49
N LEU A 43 -1.29 -10.17 -15.03
CA LEU A 43 -0.49 -10.31 -16.26
C LEU A 43 1.02 -10.32 -15.97
N THR A 44 1.46 -9.84 -14.80
CA THR A 44 2.87 -9.82 -14.38
C THR A 44 3.12 -10.74 -13.18
N ASP A 45 3.83 -11.84 -13.42
CA ASP A 45 4.25 -12.74 -12.33
C ASP A 45 5.34 -12.10 -11.47
N MET A 46 5.07 -11.91 -10.17
CA MET A 46 6.06 -11.45 -9.20
C MET A 46 7.12 -12.52 -8.86
N GLY A 47 6.90 -13.78 -9.23
CA GLY A 47 7.87 -14.87 -9.22
C GLY A 47 8.70 -15.01 -10.50
N GLY A 48 8.55 -14.07 -11.45
CA GLY A 48 9.21 -14.09 -12.76
C GLY A 48 10.74 -14.14 -12.70
N THR A 49 11.36 -14.47 -13.84
CA THR A 49 12.79 -14.79 -13.98
C THR A 49 13.70 -13.89 -13.16
N ALA A 50 14.44 -14.50 -12.23
CA ALA A 50 15.41 -13.80 -11.40
C ALA A 50 16.43 -13.04 -12.27
N PRO A 51 16.82 -11.80 -11.91
CA PRO A 51 17.67 -10.98 -12.75
C PRO A 51 19.05 -11.61 -12.95
N ASP A 52 19.63 -11.40 -14.13
CA ASP A 52 20.99 -11.84 -14.43
C ASP A 52 21.99 -10.97 -13.63
N VAL A 53 22.54 -11.56 -12.56
CA VAL A 53 23.46 -10.92 -11.62
C VAL A 53 24.45 -11.95 -11.09
N CYS A 54 25.58 -11.50 -10.56
CA CYS A 54 26.54 -12.37 -9.90
C CYS A 54 26.01 -12.85 -8.53
N TRP A 55 25.24 -13.95 -8.54
CA TRP A 55 24.60 -14.53 -7.35
C TRP A 55 25.59 -14.90 -6.24
N GLU A 56 26.82 -15.26 -6.59
CA GLU A 56 27.91 -15.48 -5.62
C GLU A 56 28.19 -14.21 -4.80
N GLN A 57 28.36 -13.05 -5.45
CA GLN A 57 28.56 -11.75 -4.78
C GLN A 57 27.32 -11.34 -3.97
N VAL A 58 26.12 -11.60 -4.49
CA VAL A 58 24.85 -11.32 -3.79
C VAL A 58 24.75 -12.15 -2.50
N HIS A 59 25.15 -13.42 -2.51
CA HIS A 59 25.08 -14.29 -1.33
C HIS A 59 26.24 -14.07 -0.33
N ALA A 60 27.43 -13.70 -0.82
CA ALA A 60 28.57 -13.31 0.00
C ALA A 60 28.30 -12.01 0.79
N ASN A 61 27.65 -11.02 0.17
CA ASN A 61 27.29 -9.77 0.85
C ASN A 61 25.98 -9.90 1.64
N LYS A 62 26.06 -9.84 2.97
CA LYS A 62 24.89 -9.92 3.88
C LYS A 62 23.78 -8.91 3.55
N ALA A 63 24.11 -7.71 3.09
CA ALA A 63 23.11 -6.70 2.75
C ALA A 63 22.39 -7.03 1.44
N ALA A 64 23.14 -7.43 0.40
CA ALA A 64 22.57 -7.87 -0.87
C ALA A 64 21.71 -9.14 -0.70
N ARG A 65 22.17 -10.13 0.05
CA ARG A 65 21.39 -11.33 0.39
C ARG A 65 20.09 -11.01 1.14
N ASN A 66 20.09 -9.97 1.99
CA ASN A 66 18.86 -9.53 2.68
C ASN A 66 17.83 -8.87 1.75
N CYS A 67 18.21 -8.49 0.52
CA CYS A 67 17.30 -8.02 -0.52
C CYS A 67 16.54 -9.16 -1.20
N THR A 68 17.09 -10.39 -1.21
CA THR A 68 16.49 -11.56 -1.87
C THR A 68 15.49 -12.32 -0.99
N VAL A 69 15.31 -11.91 0.27
CA VAL A 69 14.39 -12.58 1.20
C VAL A 69 12.93 -12.20 0.86
N PRO A 70 12.03 -13.16 0.61
CA PRO A 70 10.64 -12.87 0.24
C PRO A 70 9.93 -11.97 1.25
N MET A 71 9.11 -11.03 0.75
CA MET A 71 8.47 -10.04 1.61
C MET A 71 7.61 -10.70 2.71
N GLY A 72 6.88 -11.78 2.39
CA GLY A 72 6.10 -12.55 3.35
C GLY A 72 6.92 -13.13 4.52
N ILE A 73 8.07 -13.77 4.26
CA ILE A 73 9.00 -14.24 5.30
C ILE A 73 9.42 -13.07 6.22
N THR A 74 9.59 -11.88 5.64
CA THR A 74 10.01 -10.70 6.40
C THR A 74 8.87 -10.02 7.17
N SER A 75 7.63 -10.53 7.05
CA SER A 75 6.56 -10.30 8.04
C SER A 75 6.82 -11.06 9.30
N GLU A 76 7.05 -12.37 9.19
CA GLU A 76 7.28 -13.24 10.34
C GLU A 76 8.49 -12.72 11.13
N ASN A 77 9.55 -12.30 10.43
CA ASN A 77 10.73 -11.66 11.07
C ASN A 77 10.43 -10.33 11.80
N VAL A 78 9.34 -9.62 11.45
CA VAL A 78 8.88 -8.40 12.15
C VAL A 78 7.93 -8.75 13.28
N ALA A 79 6.97 -9.65 13.05
CA ALA A 79 6.03 -10.14 14.05
C ALA A 79 6.77 -10.84 15.21
N GLU A 80 7.68 -11.76 14.91
CA GLU A 80 8.55 -12.44 15.89
C GLU A 80 9.44 -11.45 16.65
N LYS A 81 10.04 -10.47 15.96
CA LYS A 81 10.94 -9.48 16.59
C LYS A 81 10.24 -8.50 17.53
N TYR A 82 9.01 -8.09 17.20
CA TYR A 82 8.27 -7.06 17.93
C TYR A 82 7.09 -7.62 18.74
N GLY A 83 6.94 -8.95 18.83
CA GLY A 83 5.91 -9.61 19.64
C GLY A 83 4.48 -9.44 19.11
N ILE A 84 4.31 -9.22 17.81
CA ILE A 84 3.02 -8.87 17.21
C ILE A 84 2.23 -10.16 16.95
N THR A 85 1.28 -10.45 17.84
CA THR A 85 0.50 -11.70 17.86
C THR A 85 -0.38 -11.86 16.62
N ARG A 86 -0.70 -13.12 16.28
CA ARG A 86 -1.69 -13.45 15.23
C ARG A 86 -3.02 -12.72 15.45
N THR A 87 -3.53 -12.68 16.69
CA THR A 87 -4.78 -12.00 17.03
C THR A 87 -4.75 -10.50 16.74
N GLN A 88 -3.62 -9.81 16.98
CA GLN A 88 -3.47 -8.39 16.60
C GLN A 88 -3.50 -8.20 15.08
N GLN A 89 -2.82 -9.07 14.32
CA GLN A 89 -2.79 -9.03 12.86
C GLN A 89 -4.18 -9.30 12.25
N ASP A 90 -4.88 -10.34 12.74
CA ASP A 90 -6.25 -10.68 12.34
C ASP A 90 -7.25 -9.57 12.73
N THR A 91 -7.09 -8.94 13.90
CA THR A 91 -7.92 -7.79 14.32
C THR A 91 -7.73 -6.59 13.40
N PHE A 92 -6.48 -6.30 13.01
CA PHE A 92 -6.17 -5.21 12.07
C PHE A 92 -6.77 -5.49 10.67
N ALA A 93 -6.66 -6.73 10.18
CA ALA A 93 -7.24 -7.14 8.90
C ALA A 93 -8.78 -7.08 8.89
N ALA A 94 -9.44 -7.59 9.94
CA ALA A 94 -10.90 -7.48 10.09
C ALA A 94 -11.36 -6.01 10.15
N ALA A 95 -10.65 -5.15 10.90
CA ALA A 95 -10.93 -3.72 10.96
C ALA A 95 -10.72 -3.02 9.61
N SER A 96 -9.75 -3.45 8.79
CA SER A 96 -9.57 -2.92 7.43
C SER A 96 -10.78 -3.21 6.54
N HIS A 97 -11.22 -4.47 6.46
CA HIS A 97 -12.40 -4.85 5.69
C HIS A 97 -13.69 -4.17 6.20
N ALA A 98 -13.85 -4.00 7.50
CA ALA A 98 -15.00 -3.29 8.08
C ALA A 98 -15.01 -1.81 7.68
N LYS A 99 -13.87 -1.10 7.77
CA LYS A 99 -13.75 0.30 7.34
C LYS A 99 -13.96 0.46 5.82
N ALA A 100 -13.41 -0.44 5.01
CA ALA A 100 -13.55 -0.40 3.55
C ALA A 100 -14.98 -0.67 3.09
N HIS A 101 -15.65 -1.67 3.68
CA HIS A 101 -17.08 -1.92 3.41
C HIS A 101 -17.93 -0.71 3.81
N ALA A 102 -17.73 -0.14 5.00
CA ALA A 102 -18.45 1.05 5.42
C ALA A 102 -18.23 2.24 4.45
N ALA A 103 -17.00 2.46 3.99
CA ALA A 103 -16.68 3.51 3.03
C ALA A 103 -17.32 3.27 1.64
N GLN A 104 -17.44 2.01 1.20
CA GLN A 104 -18.19 1.64 -0.02
C GLN A 104 -19.70 1.91 0.15
N GLU A 105 -20.33 1.46 1.25
CA GLU A 105 -21.77 1.68 1.51
C GLU A 105 -22.14 3.17 1.60
N HIS A 106 -21.25 4.02 2.13
CA HIS A 106 -21.46 5.46 2.19
C HIS A 106 -21.10 6.20 0.88
N GLY A 107 -20.71 5.49 -0.18
CA GLY A 107 -20.31 6.09 -1.46
C GLY A 107 -19.05 6.95 -1.39
N TRP A 108 -18.20 6.77 -0.36
CA TRP A 108 -17.07 7.66 -0.10
C TRP A 108 -15.95 7.57 -1.14
N PHE A 109 -15.87 6.45 -1.86
CA PHE A 109 -14.93 6.24 -2.97
C PHE A 109 -15.48 6.69 -4.33
N SER A 110 -16.77 6.98 -4.46
CA SER A 110 -17.38 7.42 -5.74
C SER A 110 -16.77 8.70 -6.35
N PRO A 111 -16.18 9.63 -5.58
CA PRO A 111 -15.46 10.77 -6.14
C PRO A 111 -14.02 10.48 -6.61
N GLU A 112 -13.42 9.34 -6.22
CA GLU A 112 -12.02 8.98 -6.53
C GLU A 112 -11.88 7.77 -7.47
N ILE A 113 -12.92 6.92 -7.59
CA ILE A 113 -12.97 5.81 -8.54
C ILE A 113 -13.59 6.27 -9.87
N THR A 114 -12.81 6.25 -10.94
CA THR A 114 -13.31 6.33 -12.32
C THR A 114 -13.78 4.94 -12.77
N PRO A 115 -15.05 4.76 -13.19
CA PRO A 115 -15.53 3.49 -13.71
C PRO A 115 -14.76 2.99 -14.95
N VAL A 116 -14.45 1.69 -14.99
CA VAL A 116 -13.72 1.06 -16.10
C VAL A 116 -14.59 0.00 -16.77
N THR A 117 -14.97 0.25 -18.02
CA THR A 117 -15.61 -0.76 -18.87
C THR A 117 -14.55 -1.61 -19.57
N THR A 118 -14.62 -2.93 -19.40
CA THR A 118 -13.65 -3.90 -19.91
C THR A 118 -14.35 -5.22 -20.27
N THR A 119 -13.60 -6.16 -20.84
CA THR A 119 -14.05 -7.55 -21.07
C THR A 119 -13.60 -8.43 -19.91
N ARG A 120 -14.48 -9.31 -19.45
CA ARG A 120 -14.20 -10.37 -18.48
C ARG A 120 -14.66 -11.71 -19.05
N THR A 121 -13.73 -12.62 -19.25
CA THR A 121 -14.02 -14.01 -19.60
C THR A 121 -14.63 -14.73 -18.39
N THR A 122 -15.73 -15.45 -18.59
CA THR A 122 -16.36 -16.31 -17.57
C THR A 122 -15.60 -17.63 -17.40
N ALA A 123 -15.95 -18.41 -16.38
CA ALA A 123 -15.39 -19.76 -16.18
C ALA A 123 -15.67 -20.70 -17.36
N ASP A 124 -16.76 -20.47 -18.11
CA ASP A 124 -17.17 -21.22 -19.29
C ASP A 124 -16.49 -20.74 -20.59
N GLY A 125 -15.53 -19.80 -20.50
CA GLY A 125 -14.80 -19.26 -21.63
C GLY A 125 -15.55 -18.21 -22.46
N VAL A 126 -16.67 -17.68 -21.96
CA VAL A 126 -17.46 -16.66 -22.66
C VAL A 126 -17.03 -15.26 -22.24
N ASP A 127 -16.68 -14.41 -23.19
CA ASP A 127 -16.35 -13.01 -22.93
C ASP A 127 -17.61 -12.17 -22.70
N GLN A 128 -17.67 -11.49 -21.55
CA GLN A 128 -18.74 -10.56 -21.19
C GLN A 128 -18.17 -9.14 -20.98
N GLN A 129 -18.84 -8.12 -21.52
CA GLN A 129 -18.55 -6.73 -21.19
C GLN A 129 -19.05 -6.42 -19.76
N VAL A 130 -18.17 -5.87 -18.93
CA VAL A 130 -18.45 -5.46 -17.54
C VAL A 130 -17.93 -4.05 -17.29
N THR A 131 -18.62 -3.29 -16.45
CA THR A 131 -18.14 -1.99 -15.95
C THR A 131 -17.84 -2.12 -14.46
N VAL A 132 -16.56 -2.01 -14.10
CA VAL A 132 -16.09 -2.07 -12.72
C VAL A 132 -16.19 -0.69 -12.09
N THR A 133 -16.90 -0.58 -10.96
CA THR A 133 -17.24 0.68 -10.28
C THR A 133 -16.82 0.73 -8.81
N ALA A 134 -16.34 -0.38 -8.25
CA ALA A 134 -15.94 -0.53 -6.84
C ALA A 134 -14.89 -1.64 -6.69
N ASP A 135 -14.14 -1.63 -5.58
CA ASP A 135 -13.06 -2.59 -5.32
C ASP A 135 -13.61 -4.00 -5.04
N GLU A 136 -13.36 -4.94 -5.95
CA GLU A 136 -13.71 -6.36 -5.81
C GLU A 136 -12.97 -7.08 -4.66
N GLY A 137 -12.05 -6.40 -3.95
CA GLY A 137 -11.26 -6.96 -2.84
C GLY A 137 -11.99 -7.01 -1.49
N VAL A 138 -13.02 -6.19 -1.28
CA VAL A 138 -13.65 -6.02 0.04
C VAL A 138 -14.46 -7.25 0.45
N ARG A 139 -14.36 -7.66 1.72
CA ARG A 139 -15.01 -8.86 2.27
C ARG A 139 -15.87 -8.49 3.48
N PRO A 140 -17.14 -8.08 3.27
CA PRO A 140 -18.10 -7.85 4.35
C PRO A 140 -18.19 -9.06 5.30
N GLY A 141 -18.39 -8.81 6.60
CA GLY A 141 -18.48 -9.87 7.60
C GLY A 141 -17.16 -10.60 7.93
N THR A 142 -16.00 -10.07 7.50
CA THR A 142 -14.69 -10.62 7.92
C THR A 142 -14.50 -10.46 9.43
N THR A 143 -14.30 -11.57 10.14
CA THR A 143 -14.12 -11.62 11.60
C THR A 143 -12.77 -12.20 11.99
N VAL A 144 -12.30 -11.90 13.20
CA VAL A 144 -11.09 -12.50 13.79
C VAL A 144 -11.19 -14.03 13.83
N ASP A 145 -12.33 -14.60 14.23
CA ASP A 145 -12.57 -16.05 14.26
C ASP A 145 -12.67 -16.68 12.85
N GLY A 146 -12.96 -15.89 11.82
CA GLY A 146 -12.85 -16.30 10.42
C GLY A 146 -11.40 -16.33 9.97
N LEU A 147 -10.67 -15.25 10.22
CA LEU A 147 -9.26 -15.09 9.86
C LEU A 147 -8.34 -16.08 10.60
N ALA A 148 -8.61 -16.39 11.87
CA ALA A 148 -7.85 -17.34 12.68
C ALA A 148 -7.79 -18.76 12.07
N LYS A 149 -8.79 -19.12 11.25
CA LYS A 149 -8.84 -20.43 10.53
C LYS A 149 -7.93 -20.48 9.31
N LEU A 150 -7.41 -19.34 8.85
CA LEU A 150 -6.50 -19.29 7.70
C LEU A 150 -5.12 -19.85 8.06
N LYS A 151 -4.59 -20.68 7.16
CA LYS A 151 -3.22 -21.21 7.23
C LYS A 151 -2.21 -20.09 6.99
N ALA A 152 -1.03 -20.23 7.60
CA ALA A 152 0.09 -19.34 7.33
C ALA A 152 0.62 -19.54 5.89
N SER A 153 0.98 -18.45 5.22
CA SER A 153 1.29 -18.40 3.79
C SER A 153 2.79 -18.54 3.47
N PHE A 154 3.68 -18.31 4.44
CA PHE A 154 5.13 -18.24 4.20
C PHE A 154 5.99 -19.14 5.10
N LYS A 155 5.49 -19.55 6.26
CA LYS A 155 6.19 -20.39 7.24
C LYS A 155 5.19 -21.35 7.90
N PRO A 156 5.48 -22.65 8.08
CA PRO A 156 4.51 -23.58 8.68
C PRO A 156 4.07 -23.21 10.11
N SER A 157 4.98 -22.61 10.90
CA SER A 157 4.70 -22.04 12.22
C SER A 157 4.45 -20.53 12.18
N GLY A 158 4.02 -20.01 11.03
CA GLY A 158 3.90 -18.59 10.76
C GLY A 158 2.66 -17.95 11.36
N THR A 159 2.70 -16.63 11.52
CA THR A 159 1.53 -15.81 11.85
C THR A 159 0.87 -15.20 10.63
N THR A 160 1.62 -15.10 9.53
CA THR A 160 1.26 -14.34 8.34
C THR A 160 0.42 -15.18 7.38
N THR A 161 -0.79 -14.73 7.04
CA THR A 161 -1.75 -15.41 6.14
C THR A 161 -2.01 -14.60 4.87
N ALA A 162 -2.91 -15.06 3.99
CA ALA A 162 -3.27 -14.37 2.75
C ALA A 162 -3.84 -12.94 2.93
N GLY A 163 -4.26 -12.56 4.15
CA GLY A 163 -4.66 -11.18 4.48
C GLY A 163 -3.56 -10.32 5.14
N ILE A 164 -2.31 -10.81 5.22
CA ILE A 164 -1.24 -10.23 6.06
C ILE A 164 0.17 -10.38 5.42
N SER A 165 1.10 -9.45 5.71
CA SER A 165 2.59 -9.58 5.87
C SER A 165 3.09 -8.31 6.62
N SER A 166 4.25 -7.62 6.56
CA SER A 166 5.64 -7.70 6.00
C SER A 166 6.53 -6.62 6.71
N LYS A 167 7.50 -5.94 6.06
CA LYS A 167 8.49 -5.00 6.62
C LYS A 167 7.94 -3.63 7.07
N GLN A 168 7.06 -3.58 8.08
CA GLN A 168 6.54 -2.33 8.67
C GLN A 168 7.60 -1.36 9.24
N ALA A 169 8.84 -1.80 9.51
CA ALA A 169 9.87 -1.05 10.23
C ALA A 169 10.50 0.16 9.47
N ARG A 170 9.90 0.64 8.38
CA ARG A 170 10.45 1.74 7.55
C ARG A 170 9.56 2.99 7.46
N PRO A 171 8.22 2.93 7.36
CA PRO A 171 7.32 4.04 7.69
C PRO A 171 7.69 4.73 9.02
N ALA A 172 8.01 3.94 10.06
CA ALA A 172 8.45 4.44 11.37
C ALA A 172 9.73 5.32 11.35
N VAL A 173 10.50 5.30 10.25
CA VAL A 173 11.66 6.18 10.02
C VAL A 173 11.35 7.27 9.00
N ALA A 174 10.59 6.93 7.95
CA ALA A 174 10.24 7.86 6.89
C ALA A 174 9.27 8.96 7.36
N ILE A 175 8.28 8.63 8.19
CA ILE A 175 7.28 9.58 8.69
C ILE A 175 7.94 10.68 9.55
N PRO A 176 8.73 10.38 10.61
CA PRO A 176 9.43 11.42 11.36
C PRO A 176 10.35 12.29 10.49
N ALA A 177 11.00 11.71 9.47
CA ALA A 177 11.85 12.46 8.54
C ALA A 177 11.05 13.41 7.62
N ALA A 178 9.86 13.02 7.17
CA ALA A 178 8.97 13.86 6.38
C ALA A 178 8.32 14.96 7.25
N LEU A 179 7.84 14.63 8.45
CA LEU A 179 7.28 15.59 9.40
C LEU A 179 8.31 16.66 9.81
N LYS A 180 9.56 16.26 10.10
CA LYS A 180 10.64 17.20 10.38
C LYS A 180 10.93 18.15 9.21
N LYS A 181 10.80 17.70 7.95
CA LYS A 181 10.92 18.57 6.77
C LYS A 181 9.74 19.54 6.61
N ALA A 182 8.53 19.11 6.97
CA ALA A 182 7.32 19.93 6.94
C ALA A 182 7.18 20.91 8.12
N GLY A 183 8.03 20.80 9.15
CA GLY A 183 7.92 21.60 10.37
C GLY A 183 6.78 21.17 11.31
N LEU A 184 6.31 19.91 11.20
CA LEU A 184 5.16 19.39 11.93
C LEU A 184 5.55 18.32 12.97
N THR A 185 4.72 18.16 13.99
CA THR A 185 4.72 17.00 14.91
C THR A 185 3.75 15.90 14.42
N ILE A 186 3.78 14.73 15.07
CA ILE A 186 2.87 13.62 14.76
C ILE A 186 1.41 13.93 15.17
N ASP A 187 1.23 14.74 16.22
CA ASP A 187 -0.09 15.06 16.78
C ASP A 187 -0.90 15.99 15.86
N GLN A 188 -0.19 16.86 15.12
CA GLN A 188 -0.74 17.77 14.11
C GLN A 188 -1.25 17.08 12.84
N ILE A 189 -0.99 15.77 12.66
CA ILE A 189 -1.50 15.01 11.51
C ILE A 189 -2.86 14.43 11.84
N ASP A 190 -3.84 14.70 10.99
CA ASP A 190 -5.21 14.23 11.12
C ASP A 190 -5.39 12.78 10.65
N VAL A 191 -4.80 12.45 9.49
CA VAL A 191 -4.97 11.16 8.80
C VAL A 191 -3.63 10.60 8.31
N PHE A 192 -3.43 9.30 8.51
CA PHE A 192 -2.31 8.53 7.97
C PHE A 192 -2.83 7.47 7.02
N GLU A 193 -2.53 7.62 5.74
CA GLU A 193 -2.63 6.57 4.72
C GLU A 193 -1.35 5.72 4.73
N LEU A 194 -1.33 4.71 5.59
CA LEU A 194 -0.24 3.74 5.74
C LEU A 194 -0.54 2.49 4.93
N ASN A 195 0.30 2.17 3.94
CA ASN A 195 0.07 1.02 3.04
C ASN A 195 -0.11 -0.30 3.82
N GLU A 196 -1.37 -0.71 3.99
CA GLU A 196 -1.77 -2.02 4.50
C GLU A 196 -1.64 -3.10 3.42
N ALA A 197 -0.50 -3.22 2.75
CA ALA A 197 -0.19 -4.51 2.15
C ALA A 197 -0.20 -5.61 3.26
N PHE A 198 -0.01 -5.18 4.51
CA PHE A 198 0.73 -5.84 5.57
C PHE A 198 0.24 -5.37 6.97
N ALA A 199 -0.16 -6.31 7.85
CA ALA A 199 -0.98 -6.06 9.05
C ALA A 199 -0.21 -5.94 10.38
N SER A 200 1.12 -5.84 10.37
CA SER A 200 1.93 -5.74 11.60
C SER A 200 1.95 -4.32 12.22
N GLN A 201 0.78 -3.69 12.30
CA GLN A 201 0.58 -2.29 12.68
C GLN A 201 -0.26 -2.17 13.97
N ILE A 202 0.01 -1.15 14.78
CA ILE A 202 -0.84 -0.81 15.94
C ILE A 202 -2.06 -0.05 15.41
N PRO A 203 -3.30 -0.50 15.66
CA PRO A 203 -4.49 0.18 15.17
C PRO A 203 -4.69 1.55 15.85
N SER A 204 -5.08 2.54 15.06
CA SER A 204 -5.47 3.88 15.51
C SER A 204 -6.56 4.42 14.61
N HIS A 205 -7.47 5.24 15.15
CA HIS A 205 -8.55 5.88 14.38
C HIS A 205 -8.03 6.82 13.28
N LYS A 206 -6.80 7.35 13.43
CA LYS A 206 -6.14 8.16 12.40
C LYS A 206 -5.55 7.34 11.24
N ILE A 207 -5.46 6.01 11.35
CA ILE A 207 -4.78 5.16 10.36
C ILE A 207 -5.82 4.50 9.43
N ASN A 208 -5.73 4.84 8.14
CA ASN A 208 -6.54 4.33 7.04
C ASN A 208 -8.05 4.35 7.37
N PRO A 209 -8.66 5.53 7.60
CA PRO A 209 -10.02 5.63 8.14
C PRO A 209 -11.08 4.94 7.26
N THR A 210 -10.81 4.79 5.96
CA THR A 210 -11.63 4.09 4.96
C THR A 210 -11.18 2.65 4.68
N GLY A 211 -10.33 2.07 5.53
CA GLY A 211 -9.65 0.81 5.25
C GLY A 211 -8.48 1.00 4.28
N GLY A 212 -7.71 -0.07 4.07
CA GLY A 212 -6.49 -0.01 3.27
C GLY A 212 -6.29 -1.25 2.42
N ALA A 213 -5.04 -1.48 1.99
CA ALA A 213 -4.71 -2.48 0.97
C ALA A 213 -4.92 -3.97 1.37
N ILE A 214 -5.30 -4.29 2.62
CA ILE A 214 -5.82 -5.63 2.98
C ILE A 214 -7.20 -5.84 2.34
N ALA A 215 -8.03 -4.79 2.33
CA ALA A 215 -9.39 -4.81 1.78
C ALA A 215 -9.47 -4.27 0.35
N LEU A 216 -8.67 -3.25 0.02
CA LEU A 216 -8.65 -2.57 -1.28
C LEU A 216 -7.57 -3.13 -2.24
N GLY A 217 -6.74 -4.07 -1.77
CA GLY A 217 -5.63 -4.65 -2.54
C GLY A 217 -4.37 -3.77 -2.62
N HIS A 218 -3.24 -4.40 -2.99
CA HIS A 218 -1.94 -3.76 -3.16
C HIS A 218 -1.38 -3.90 -4.59
N PRO A 219 -1.99 -3.28 -5.62
CA PRO A 219 -1.36 -3.15 -6.93
C PRO A 219 -0.09 -2.29 -6.78
N LEU A 220 1.10 -2.90 -6.85
CA LEU A 220 2.36 -2.33 -6.36
C LEU A 220 2.64 -0.92 -6.88
N GLY A 221 2.74 -0.75 -8.21
CA GLY A 221 3.02 0.54 -8.83
C GLY A 221 1.92 1.59 -8.61
N CYS A 222 0.65 1.17 -8.59
CA CYS A 222 -0.51 2.04 -8.41
C CYS A 222 -0.70 2.55 -6.96
N THR A 223 -0.41 1.71 -5.96
CA THR A 223 -0.84 1.94 -4.56
C THR A 223 -0.46 3.31 -4.01
N GLY A 224 0.76 3.78 -4.28
CA GLY A 224 1.20 5.09 -3.80
C GLY A 224 0.47 6.29 -4.41
N ALA A 225 -0.07 6.16 -5.63
CA ALA A 225 -0.94 7.17 -6.24
C ALA A 225 -2.38 7.05 -5.71
N ARG A 226 -2.92 5.82 -5.60
CA ARG A 226 -4.26 5.54 -5.05
C ARG A 226 -4.41 6.08 -3.63
N GLN A 227 -3.40 5.87 -2.77
CA GLN A 227 -3.40 6.42 -1.41
C GLN A 227 -3.40 7.96 -1.34
N ILE A 228 -2.85 8.66 -2.34
CA ILE A 228 -2.92 10.13 -2.39
C ILE A 228 -4.35 10.57 -2.72
N ALA A 229 -5.04 9.91 -3.65
CA ALA A 229 -6.45 10.16 -3.93
C ALA A 229 -7.30 9.93 -2.68
N THR A 230 -7.23 8.74 -2.07
CA THR A 230 -7.99 8.39 -0.85
C THR A 230 -7.72 9.37 0.30
N LEU A 231 -6.47 9.81 0.48
CA LEU A 231 -6.11 10.79 1.50
C LEU A 231 -6.74 12.17 1.22
N LEU A 232 -6.60 12.70 0.01
CA LEU A 232 -7.07 14.05 -0.33
C LEU A 232 -8.60 14.10 -0.32
N HIS A 233 -9.29 13.15 -0.96
CA HIS A 233 -10.75 13.04 -0.89
C HIS A 233 -11.22 12.82 0.56
N GLY A 234 -10.47 12.08 1.37
CA GLY A 234 -10.68 11.94 2.81
C GLY A 234 -10.62 13.26 3.57
N LEU A 235 -9.51 14.01 3.47
CA LEU A 235 -9.32 15.30 4.14
C LEU A 235 -10.40 16.33 3.75
N HIS A 236 -10.78 16.39 2.47
CA HIS A 236 -11.86 17.25 2.00
C HIS A 236 -13.20 16.84 2.61
N ARG A 237 -13.53 15.54 2.61
CA ARG A 237 -14.79 14.98 3.16
C ARG A 237 -14.92 15.19 4.67
N THR A 238 -13.82 15.22 5.42
CA THR A 238 -13.80 15.41 6.88
C THR A 238 -13.45 16.83 7.33
N ASN A 239 -13.20 17.76 6.40
CA ASN A 239 -12.68 19.11 6.64
C ASN A 239 -11.31 19.17 7.37
N GLN A 240 -10.60 18.04 7.46
CA GLN A 240 -9.30 17.93 8.13
C GLN A 240 -8.17 18.63 7.35
N THR A 241 -7.04 18.90 8.00
CA THR A 241 -5.99 19.79 7.48
C THR A 241 -4.75 19.05 6.98
N TYR A 242 -4.20 18.12 7.77
CA TYR A 242 -2.91 17.49 7.46
C TYR A 242 -3.00 15.98 7.34
N GLY A 243 -2.48 15.46 6.24
CA GLY A 243 -2.42 14.03 5.95
C GLY A 243 -1.02 13.53 5.68
N VAL A 244 -0.77 12.24 5.88
CA VAL A 244 0.48 11.57 5.54
C VAL A 244 0.21 10.29 4.74
N VAL A 245 0.77 10.19 3.54
CA VAL A 245 0.87 8.90 2.82
C VAL A 245 2.23 8.28 3.17
N SER A 246 2.27 7.01 3.58
CA SER A 246 3.54 6.30 3.83
C SER A 246 3.47 4.80 3.59
N MET A 247 4.60 4.21 3.21
CA MET A 247 4.71 2.81 2.82
C MET A 247 6.10 2.23 3.08
N CYS A 248 6.13 0.95 3.42
CA CYS A 248 7.32 0.12 3.34
C CYS A 248 7.66 -0.17 1.87
N ILE A 249 8.93 -0.43 1.59
CA ILE A 249 9.43 -0.68 0.24
C ILE A 249 10.25 -1.98 0.26
N GLY A 250 10.16 -2.75 -0.84
CA GLY A 250 11.09 -3.84 -1.14
C GLY A 250 12.56 -3.44 -0.97
N THR A 251 13.44 -4.43 -0.80
CA THR A 251 14.86 -4.28 -0.39
C THR A 251 15.12 -3.52 0.92
N GLY A 252 14.09 -2.97 1.57
CA GLY A 252 14.18 -2.37 2.90
C GLY A 252 14.36 -0.86 2.90
N MET A 253 13.62 -0.12 2.07
CA MET A 253 13.45 1.33 2.15
C MET A 253 12.08 1.72 2.73
N GLY A 254 11.87 3.02 2.94
CA GLY A 254 10.56 3.61 3.23
C GLY A 254 10.35 4.88 2.41
N ALA A 255 9.09 5.28 2.26
CA ALA A 255 8.68 6.59 1.75
C ALA A 255 7.58 7.16 2.64
N ALA A 256 7.56 8.48 2.77
CA ALA A 256 6.47 9.24 3.39
C ALA A 256 6.38 10.60 2.72
N ALA A 257 5.17 11.09 2.49
CA ALA A 257 4.88 12.44 2.03
C ALA A 257 3.80 13.06 2.93
N VAL A 258 3.97 14.35 3.23
CA VAL A 258 2.98 15.14 3.98
C VAL A 258 2.16 15.92 2.96
N PHE A 259 0.84 15.89 3.12
CA PHE A 259 -0.11 16.68 2.36
C PHE A 259 -0.86 17.63 3.29
N LYS A 260 -1.15 18.83 2.80
CA LYS A 260 -2.04 19.80 3.44
C LYS A 260 -3.27 19.94 2.55
N ARG A 261 -4.46 20.01 3.14
CA ARG A 261 -5.67 20.48 2.46
C ARG A 261 -5.68 22.00 2.37
N ASP A 262 -6.03 22.54 1.22
CA ASP A 262 -6.31 23.97 1.04
C ASP A 262 -7.78 24.30 1.38
#